data_AF-A0AAE0GD40-F1
#
_entry.id   AF-A0AAE0GD40-F1
#
_cell.length_a   1.000
_cell.length_b   1.000
_cell.length_c   1.000
_cell.angle_alpha   90.00
_cell.angle_beta   90.00
_cell.angle_gamma   90.00
#
_symmetry.space_group_name_H-M   'P 1'
#
loop_
_entity.id
_entity.type
_entity.pdbx_description
1 polymer ?
#
loop_
_entity_poly.entity_id
_entity_poly.type
_entity_poly.pdbx_seq_one_letter_code
_entity_poly.pdbx_strand_id
1 'polypeptide(L)'
;MPKIVTSSISRSSLKRPLRNPRNLLLLNALLLLGILPKICSGVSIASTASNFASSGAASIAASITSLYPFSDGTSGTCISDGGYDMYDCGNKINIKSTTSTWSNDLAYTQSLGLTSTGNSDITYITYKSSYIWLAAFESNSGNIMEYKTTGNNGADGGGSVSYGALGASSTGGYYGWYKRVYLAGNDPSINELILTTSSSWSHSASTNTDDGTHSLAGTSGVTSVFYIMWAGTAGYSYGTSVFTSVMNTFLSSCLGTSLLRVHILRRHATYYG
;
A
#
# COMPACT_ATOMS: atom_id res chain seq x y z
N MET A 1 -50.84 27.31 -71.10
CA MET A 1 -52.26 27.14 -70.78
C MET A 1 -52.45 27.10 -69.27
N PRO A 2 -53.55 27.67 -68.74
CA PRO A 2 -53.62 28.29 -67.42
C PRO A 2 -54.27 27.38 -66.36
N LYS A 3 -54.01 27.66 -65.07
CA LYS A 3 -55.07 27.95 -64.08
C LYS A 3 -54.46 28.33 -62.74
N ILE A 4 -54.68 29.59 -62.39
CA ILE A 4 -54.67 30.10 -61.03
C ILE A 4 -55.92 29.54 -60.33
N VAL A 5 -55.75 28.97 -59.13
CA VAL A 5 -56.81 28.89 -58.12
C VAL A 5 -56.20 29.31 -56.79
N THR A 6 -56.68 30.43 -56.27
CA THR A 6 -56.53 30.92 -54.91
C THR A 6 -57.52 30.21 -53.99
N SER A 7 -57.12 29.81 -52.79
CA SER A 7 -58.01 29.72 -51.63
C SER A 7 -57.27 29.95 -50.31
N SER A 8 -57.95 30.62 -49.41
CA SER A 8 -57.50 31.44 -48.28
C SER A 8 -57.33 30.71 -46.93
N ILE A 9 -56.37 31.23 -46.13
CA ILE A 9 -56.38 31.54 -44.68
C ILE A 9 -56.65 30.39 -43.67
N SER A 10 -55.67 30.12 -42.80
CA SER A 10 -55.74 30.46 -41.36
C SER A 10 -54.38 30.26 -40.65
N ARG A 11 -53.91 31.32 -39.99
CA ARG A 11 -52.71 31.32 -39.15
C ARG A 11 -53.02 30.66 -37.80
N SER A 12 -52.44 29.50 -37.53
CA SER A 12 -52.24 29.03 -36.15
C SER A 12 -50.74 28.97 -35.84
N SER A 13 -50.34 29.77 -34.86
CA SER A 13 -48.97 29.91 -34.35
C SER A 13 -48.32 28.57 -34.01
N LEU A 14 -47.26 28.19 -34.74
CA LEU A 14 -46.28 27.20 -34.28
C LEU A 14 -45.42 27.83 -33.17
N LYS A 15 -45.99 27.93 -31.97
CA LYS A 15 -45.22 28.08 -30.74
C LYS A 15 -44.52 26.74 -30.50
N ARG A 16 -43.26 26.64 -30.91
CA ARG A 16 -42.36 25.59 -30.44
C ARG A 16 -42.33 25.65 -28.90
N PRO A 17 -42.66 24.58 -28.17
CA PRO A 17 -42.50 24.60 -26.74
C PRO A 17 -41.01 24.66 -26.40
N LEU A 18 -40.68 25.69 -25.62
CA LEU A 18 -39.42 25.88 -24.92
C LEU A 18 -38.97 24.56 -24.30
N ARG A 19 -37.83 24.05 -24.78
CA ARG A 19 -37.11 22.95 -24.13
C ARG A 19 -36.77 23.42 -22.72
N ASN A 20 -37.44 22.81 -21.75
CA ASN A 20 -37.36 23.10 -20.32
C ASN A 20 -35.89 23.19 -19.86
N PRO A 21 -35.40 24.33 -19.34
CA PRO A 21 -34.00 24.50 -18.94
C PRO A 21 -33.65 23.79 -17.61
N ARG A 22 -34.57 23.00 -17.04
CA ARG A 22 -34.37 22.32 -15.74
C ARG A 22 -33.52 21.05 -15.80
N ASN A 23 -33.08 20.60 -16.97
CA ASN A 23 -32.23 19.41 -17.13
C ASN A 23 -30.76 19.70 -17.49
N LEU A 24 -30.31 20.95 -17.37
CA LEU A 24 -28.91 21.31 -17.63
C LEU A 24 -28.15 21.73 -16.36
N LEU A 25 -28.56 21.21 -15.20
CA LEU A 25 -27.92 21.48 -13.90
C LEU A 25 -27.64 20.21 -13.07
N LEU A 26 -27.94 19.02 -13.59
CA LEU A 26 -27.69 17.75 -12.88
C LEU A 26 -26.68 16.81 -13.55
N LEU A 27 -26.08 17.21 -14.68
CA LEU A 27 -25.06 16.37 -15.34
C LEU A 27 -23.61 16.84 -15.10
N ASN A 28 -23.41 17.98 -14.43
CA ASN A 28 -22.07 18.50 -14.10
C ASN A 28 -21.83 18.72 -12.59
N ALA A 29 -22.77 18.33 -11.72
CA ALA A 29 -22.56 18.40 -10.27
C ALA A 29 -21.82 17.17 -9.69
N LEU A 30 -21.57 16.14 -10.51
CA LEU A 30 -20.86 14.92 -10.09
C LEU A 30 -19.37 14.89 -10.48
N LEU A 31 -18.82 16.01 -10.94
CA LEU A 31 -17.38 16.16 -11.20
C LEU A 31 -16.66 17.13 -10.24
N LEU A 32 -17.39 17.70 -9.27
CA LEU A 32 -16.86 18.65 -8.30
C LEU A 32 -17.00 18.23 -6.82
N LEU A 33 -17.36 16.97 -6.57
CA LEU A 33 -16.95 16.32 -5.32
C LEU A 33 -15.53 15.89 -5.56
N GLY A 34 -14.57 16.71 -5.11
CA GLY A 34 -13.16 16.37 -5.11
C GLY A 34 -13.01 14.92 -4.70
N ILE A 35 -12.34 14.13 -5.54
CA ILE A 35 -12.06 12.72 -5.27
C ILE A 35 -11.26 12.74 -3.98
N LEU A 36 -11.95 12.56 -2.85
CA LEU A 36 -11.29 12.33 -1.57
C LEU A 36 -10.36 11.15 -1.83
N PRO A 37 -9.05 11.28 -1.57
CA PRO A 37 -8.12 10.19 -1.83
C PRO A 37 -8.67 8.97 -1.12
N LYS A 38 -8.89 7.89 -1.87
CA LYS A 38 -9.42 6.65 -1.32
C LYS A 38 -8.39 6.17 -0.28
N ILE A 39 -8.81 6.13 0.99
CA ILE A 39 -7.90 5.89 2.12
C ILE A 39 -7.91 4.39 2.41
N CYS A 40 -6.74 3.79 2.63
CA CYS A 40 -6.66 2.38 3.03
C CYS A 40 -7.12 2.18 4.48
N SER A 41 -7.22 3.28 5.22
CA SER A 41 -7.80 3.35 6.55
C SER A 41 -9.22 2.76 6.55
N GLY A 42 -9.41 1.70 7.35
CA GLY A 42 -10.68 0.98 7.46
C GLY A 42 -10.76 -0.34 6.69
N VAL A 43 -9.76 -0.67 5.85
CA VAL A 43 -9.60 -2.02 5.30
C VAL A 43 -8.82 -2.88 6.29
N SER A 44 -9.36 -4.05 6.67
CA SER A 44 -8.64 -4.96 7.58
C SER A 44 -7.30 -5.39 7.00
N ILE A 45 -6.30 -5.67 7.85
CA ILE A 45 -5.00 -6.13 7.35
C ILE A 45 -5.10 -7.49 6.66
N ALA A 46 -6.08 -8.33 7.04
CA ALA A 46 -6.35 -9.60 6.36
C ALA A 46 -6.76 -9.38 4.89
N SER A 47 -7.63 -8.40 4.64
CA SER A 47 -8.02 -8.03 3.26
C SER A 47 -6.85 -7.40 2.50
N THR A 48 -6.08 -6.54 3.18
CA THR A 48 -4.88 -5.93 2.61
C THR A 48 -3.84 -6.97 2.21
N ALA A 49 -3.54 -7.93 3.09
CA ALA A 49 -2.62 -9.03 2.83
C ALA A 49 -3.13 -9.94 1.72
N SER A 50 -4.45 -10.18 1.64
CA SER A 50 -5.07 -10.96 0.56
C SER A 50 -4.94 -10.26 -0.81
N ASN A 51 -5.15 -8.94 -0.87
CA ASN A 51 -4.96 -8.15 -2.07
C ASN A 51 -3.47 -8.11 -2.49
N PHE A 52 -2.58 -7.98 -1.51
CA PHE A 52 -1.15 -8.05 -1.74
C PHE A 52 -0.73 -9.41 -2.32
N ALA A 53 -1.16 -10.51 -1.70
CA ALA A 53 -0.83 -11.86 -2.15
C ALA A 53 -1.41 -12.19 -3.54
N SER A 54 -2.61 -11.71 -3.85
CA SER A 54 -3.29 -12.00 -5.12
C SER A 54 -2.75 -11.20 -6.31
N SER A 55 -2.28 -9.96 -6.09
CA SER A 55 -1.87 -9.08 -7.20
C SER A 55 -0.89 -7.97 -6.81
N GLY A 56 -0.94 -7.46 -5.57
CA GLY A 56 -0.11 -6.35 -5.14
C GLY A 56 1.39 -6.66 -5.20
N ALA A 57 1.81 -7.83 -4.72
CA ALA A 57 3.21 -8.26 -4.75
C ALA A 57 3.76 -8.33 -6.18
N ALA A 58 3.00 -8.91 -7.11
CA ALA A 58 3.37 -8.98 -8.53
C ALA A 58 3.42 -7.59 -9.18
N SER A 59 2.49 -6.70 -8.82
CA SER A 59 2.46 -5.31 -9.33
C SER A 59 3.66 -4.51 -8.85
N ILE A 60 4.05 -4.65 -7.58
CA ILE A 60 5.26 -4.05 -7.02
C ILE A 60 6.48 -4.62 -7.73
N ALA A 61 6.59 -5.95 -7.83
CA ALA A 61 7.74 -6.59 -8.47
C ALA A 61 7.92 -6.13 -9.92
N ALA A 62 6.83 -5.97 -10.67
CA ALA A 62 6.87 -5.48 -12.05
C ALA A 62 7.35 -4.01 -12.18
N SER A 63 7.27 -3.22 -11.10
CA SER A 63 7.73 -1.82 -11.10
C SER A 63 9.20 -1.63 -10.72
N ILE A 64 9.89 -2.69 -10.31
CA ILE A 64 11.26 -2.63 -9.78
C ILE A 64 12.18 -3.45 -10.68
N THR A 65 13.27 -2.85 -11.15
CA THR A 65 14.30 -3.57 -11.91
C THR A 65 15.31 -4.24 -10.97
N SER A 66 16.09 -5.19 -11.47
CA SER A 66 17.22 -5.80 -10.73
C SER A 66 16.84 -6.50 -9.43
N LEU A 67 15.59 -6.95 -9.29
CA LEU A 67 15.15 -7.68 -8.10
C LEU A 67 15.94 -8.98 -7.91
N TYR A 68 16.28 -9.26 -6.66
CA TYR A 68 16.89 -10.52 -6.26
C TYR A 68 15.85 -11.44 -5.60
N PRO A 69 15.64 -12.67 -6.11
CA PRO A 69 14.71 -13.63 -5.52
C PRO A 69 15.34 -14.31 -4.31
N PHE A 70 15.32 -13.65 -3.16
CA PHE A 70 15.94 -14.17 -1.94
C PHE A 70 15.23 -15.43 -1.41
N SER A 71 15.94 -16.29 -0.69
CA SER A 71 15.42 -17.50 -0.01
C SER A 71 14.86 -17.18 1.39
N ASP A 72 14.41 -18.20 2.13
CA ASP A 72 13.86 -18.09 3.50
C ASP A 72 12.65 -17.13 3.64
N GLY A 73 12.41 -16.57 4.83
CA GLY A 73 11.40 -15.54 5.06
C GLY A 73 9.95 -16.04 5.11
N THR A 74 9.70 -17.34 5.08
CA THR A 74 8.35 -17.94 5.17
C THR A 74 8.07 -18.63 6.51
N SER A 75 9.08 -18.78 7.37
CA SER A 75 8.99 -19.42 8.68
C SER A 75 10.15 -18.98 9.57
N GLY A 76 10.06 -19.24 10.88
CA GLY A 76 11.08 -18.81 11.85
C GLY A 76 10.89 -17.35 12.25
N THR A 77 11.90 -16.72 12.85
CA THR A 77 11.85 -15.32 13.33
C THR A 77 12.88 -14.41 12.67
N CYS A 78 13.73 -14.96 11.79
CA CYS A 78 14.71 -14.22 11.00
C CYS A 78 14.86 -14.86 9.62
N ILE A 79 15.39 -14.09 8.66
CA ILE A 79 15.92 -14.61 7.40
C ILE A 79 17.35 -15.07 7.70
N SER A 80 17.61 -16.38 7.59
CA SER A 80 18.90 -16.95 8.00
C SER A 80 20.03 -16.48 7.09
N ASP A 81 19.83 -16.57 5.78
CA ASP A 81 20.80 -16.16 4.77
C ASP A 81 20.13 -15.31 3.69
N GLY A 82 19.00 -15.78 3.14
CA GLY A 82 18.35 -15.12 2.00
C GLY A 82 19.09 -15.33 0.66
N GLY A 83 20.26 -15.95 0.67
CA GLY A 83 21.11 -16.27 -0.46
C GLY A 83 22.10 -15.15 -0.78
N TYR A 84 23.33 -15.53 -1.12
CA TYR A 84 24.47 -14.63 -1.37
C TYR A 84 24.72 -13.67 -0.21
N ASP A 85 24.66 -14.17 1.02
CA ASP A 85 24.98 -13.39 2.21
C ASP A 85 24.11 -12.12 2.36
N MET A 86 22.82 -12.24 2.02
CA MET A 86 21.91 -11.12 2.18
C MET A 86 21.73 -10.79 3.67
N TYR A 87 21.66 -11.81 4.53
CA TYR A 87 21.46 -11.69 5.97
C TYR A 87 22.27 -12.73 6.74
N ASP A 88 22.51 -12.44 8.02
CA ASP A 88 23.09 -13.35 9.01
C ASP A 88 22.10 -13.53 10.18
N CYS A 89 20.92 -14.05 9.89
CA CYS A 89 19.76 -13.98 10.79
C CYS A 89 19.29 -12.54 11.04
N GLY A 90 18.92 -11.85 9.95
CA GLY A 90 18.33 -10.52 9.94
C GLY A 90 16.81 -10.51 9.74
N ASN A 91 16.25 -9.31 9.51
CA ASN A 91 14.80 -9.09 9.38
C ASN A 91 13.98 -9.63 10.57
N LYS A 92 14.52 -9.53 11.80
CA LYS A 92 13.78 -9.85 13.02
C LYS A 92 12.81 -8.73 13.33
N ILE A 93 11.54 -9.05 13.57
CA ILE A 93 10.50 -8.04 13.70
C ILE A 93 9.99 -7.99 15.14
N ASN A 94 9.93 -6.78 15.69
CA ASN A 94 9.31 -6.55 16.99
C ASN A 94 8.33 -5.37 16.90
N ILE A 95 7.30 -5.43 17.73
CA ILE A 95 6.33 -4.36 17.91
C ILE A 95 6.22 -4.02 19.40
N LYS A 96 5.92 -2.77 19.70
CA LYS A 96 5.63 -2.32 21.06
C LYS A 96 4.27 -1.65 21.11
N SER A 97 3.47 -2.01 22.11
CA SER A 97 2.20 -1.34 22.38
C SER A 97 2.37 -0.12 23.30
N THR A 98 1.36 0.73 23.35
CA THR A 98 1.26 1.87 24.29
C THR A 98 1.29 1.45 25.76
N THR A 99 0.92 0.21 26.08
CA THR A 99 0.69 -0.30 27.44
C THR A 99 1.68 -1.37 27.88
N SER A 100 2.66 -1.72 27.07
CA SER A 100 3.56 -2.87 27.34
C SER A 100 4.98 -2.64 26.83
N THR A 101 5.86 -3.60 27.11
CA THR A 101 7.22 -3.65 26.57
C THR A 101 7.23 -4.12 25.12
N TRP A 102 8.40 -4.19 24.50
CA TRP A 102 8.57 -4.86 23.21
C TRP A 102 8.05 -6.30 23.23
N SER A 103 7.49 -6.75 22.11
CA SER A 103 7.29 -8.17 21.85
C SER A 103 8.63 -8.91 21.76
N ASN A 104 8.59 -10.24 21.87
CA ASN A 104 9.68 -11.08 21.36
C ASN A 104 9.80 -10.92 19.83
N ASP A 105 10.82 -11.53 19.24
CA ASP A 105 10.92 -11.65 17.77
C ASP A 105 9.70 -12.42 17.26
N LEU A 106 8.97 -11.80 16.32
CA LEU A 106 7.73 -12.34 15.79
C LEU A 106 8.02 -13.41 14.74
N ALA A 107 7.25 -14.49 14.80
CA ALA A 107 7.37 -15.58 13.84
C ALA A 107 6.76 -15.21 12.49
N TYR A 108 7.39 -15.61 11.40
CA TYR A 108 6.82 -15.47 10.06
C TYR A 108 5.66 -16.44 9.92
N THR A 109 4.48 -15.90 9.61
CA THR A 109 3.22 -16.66 9.58
C THR A 109 3.00 -17.35 8.23
N GLN A 110 3.45 -16.72 7.13
CA GLN A 110 3.20 -17.13 5.75
C GLN A 110 1.73 -17.53 5.52
N SER A 111 0.82 -16.79 6.15
CA SER A 111 -0.61 -17.09 6.15
C SER A 111 -1.40 -15.79 6.11
N LEU A 112 -2.61 -15.86 5.55
CA LEU A 112 -3.52 -14.69 5.49
C LEU A 112 -4.44 -14.59 6.72
N GLY A 113 -4.19 -15.41 7.74
CA GLY A 113 -4.90 -15.41 9.01
C GLY A 113 -4.22 -14.51 10.04
N LEU A 114 -5.01 -13.78 10.82
CA LEU A 114 -4.49 -12.93 11.89
C LEU A 114 -3.80 -13.77 12.97
N THR A 115 -2.61 -13.34 13.36
CA THR A 115 -1.84 -13.95 14.46
C THR A 115 -1.66 -12.92 15.57
N SER A 116 -1.84 -13.31 16.84
CA SER A 116 -1.58 -12.42 17.97
C SER A 116 -0.07 -12.19 18.14
N THR A 117 0.33 -10.95 18.39
CA THR A 117 1.72 -10.61 18.76
C THR A 117 2.04 -10.96 20.22
N GLY A 118 1.01 -11.28 21.03
CA GLY A 118 1.13 -11.36 22.48
C GLY A 118 1.30 -9.99 23.17
N ASN A 119 1.18 -8.89 22.42
CA ASN A 119 1.40 -7.53 22.91
C ASN A 119 0.12 -6.69 22.72
N SER A 120 -0.68 -6.56 23.78
CA SER A 120 -2.00 -5.90 23.75
C SER A 120 -2.94 -6.56 22.72
N ASP A 121 -3.78 -5.78 22.04
CA ASP A 121 -4.70 -6.20 20.97
C ASP A 121 -4.05 -6.22 19.58
N ILE A 122 -2.71 -6.14 19.49
CA ILE A 122 -2.01 -6.08 18.21
C ILE A 122 -1.97 -7.48 17.58
N THR A 123 -2.51 -7.58 16.37
CA THR A 123 -2.41 -8.76 15.52
C THR A 123 -1.60 -8.44 14.26
N TYR A 124 -1.07 -9.49 13.64
CA TYR A 124 -0.23 -9.35 12.46
C TYR A 124 -0.35 -10.52 11.49
N ILE A 125 0.12 -10.27 10.27
CA ILE A 125 0.31 -11.22 9.18
C ILE A 125 1.69 -10.99 8.60
N THR A 126 2.42 -12.05 8.27
CA THR A 126 3.54 -11.96 7.34
C THR A 126 3.27 -12.79 6.08
N TYR A 127 3.73 -12.28 4.95
CA TYR A 127 3.60 -12.97 3.67
C TYR A 127 4.79 -12.64 2.77
N LYS A 128 5.38 -13.67 2.18
CA LYS A 128 6.43 -13.56 1.18
C LYS A 128 5.96 -14.10 -0.17
N SER A 129 6.21 -13.31 -1.20
CA SER A 129 6.21 -13.72 -2.61
C SER A 129 7.63 -14.00 -3.09
N SER A 130 7.85 -14.30 -4.37
CA SER A 130 9.20 -14.54 -4.91
C SER A 130 10.18 -13.38 -4.67
N TYR A 131 9.72 -12.13 -4.62
CA TYR A 131 10.59 -10.95 -4.54
C TYR A 131 10.26 -9.99 -3.40
N ILE A 132 8.99 -9.95 -2.97
CA ILE A 132 8.50 -8.97 -2.01
C ILE A 132 8.04 -9.67 -0.75
N TRP A 133 8.49 -9.15 0.38
CA TRP A 133 8.11 -9.53 1.74
C TRP A 133 7.18 -8.49 2.35
N LEU A 134 6.17 -8.93 3.09
CA LEU A 134 5.22 -8.08 3.80
C LEU A 134 5.09 -8.53 5.25
N ALA A 135 5.11 -7.57 6.18
CA ALA A 135 4.40 -7.68 7.45
C ALA A 135 3.33 -6.59 7.54
N ALA A 136 2.15 -6.97 8.01
CA ALA A 136 1.04 -6.07 8.25
C ALA A 136 0.58 -6.23 9.70
N PHE A 137 0.38 -5.10 10.39
CA PHE A 137 -0.02 -5.03 11.79
C PHE A 137 -1.31 -4.23 11.93
N GLU A 138 -2.19 -4.68 12.82
CA GLU A 138 -3.38 -3.92 13.23
C GLU A 138 -3.61 -3.96 14.73
N SER A 139 -4.17 -2.88 15.25
CA SER A 139 -4.73 -2.76 16.60
C SER A 139 -6.03 -1.97 16.52
N ASN A 140 -7.12 -2.59 16.95
CA ASN A 140 -8.43 -1.95 16.99
C ASN A 140 -8.45 -0.75 17.94
N SER A 141 -7.63 -0.82 19.00
CA SER A 141 -7.51 0.22 20.02
C SER A 141 -6.50 1.31 19.65
N GLY A 142 -5.81 1.20 18.52
CA GLY A 142 -4.76 2.16 18.13
C GLY A 142 -3.52 2.09 19.02
N ASN A 143 -3.15 0.89 19.48
CA ASN A 143 -2.10 0.70 20.48
C ASN A 143 -0.70 0.50 19.89
N ILE A 144 -0.52 0.47 18.57
CA ILE A 144 0.82 0.24 17.99
C ILE A 144 1.66 1.52 18.19
N MET A 145 2.68 1.49 19.04
CA MET A 145 3.46 2.70 19.41
C MET A 145 4.86 2.70 18.81
N GLU A 146 5.50 1.54 18.69
CA GLU A 146 6.81 1.42 18.06
C GLU A 146 6.89 0.15 17.21
N TYR A 147 7.65 0.24 16.12
CA TYR A 147 7.99 -0.87 15.24
C TYR A 147 9.50 -0.87 15.03
N LYS A 148 10.12 -2.05 14.99
CA LYS A 148 11.50 -2.17 14.51
C LYS A 148 11.77 -3.47 13.78
N THR A 149 12.72 -3.41 12.85
CA THR A 149 13.51 -4.58 12.43
C THR A 149 14.84 -4.60 13.16
N THR A 150 15.43 -5.78 13.37
CA THR A 150 16.77 -5.99 13.93
C THR A 150 17.42 -7.25 13.31
N GLY A 151 18.59 -7.64 13.85
CA GLY A 151 19.38 -8.79 13.40
C GLY A 151 20.59 -8.36 12.60
N ASN A 152 21.35 -9.34 12.08
CA ASN A 152 22.56 -9.07 11.32
C ASN A 152 22.26 -9.10 9.81
N ASN A 153 22.75 -8.11 9.07
CA ASN A 153 22.77 -8.11 7.61
C ASN A 153 24.09 -8.74 7.15
N GLY A 154 24.09 -9.57 6.11
CA GLY A 154 25.30 -10.28 5.67
C GLY A 154 26.28 -9.41 4.87
N ALA A 155 26.33 -8.10 5.15
CA ALA A 155 27.13 -7.17 4.36
C ALA A 155 28.62 -7.17 4.75
N ASP A 156 29.01 -7.77 5.88
CA ASP A 156 30.38 -7.89 6.37
C ASP A 156 31.20 -6.58 6.36
N GLY A 157 30.57 -5.48 6.76
CA GLY A 157 31.13 -4.13 6.74
C GLY A 157 31.18 -3.47 5.36
N GLY A 158 30.69 -4.17 4.34
CA GLY A 158 30.66 -3.77 2.94
C GLY A 158 29.48 -2.87 2.57
N GLY A 159 29.70 -2.02 1.57
CA GLY A 159 28.65 -1.18 0.99
C GLY A 159 28.34 0.07 1.79
N SER A 160 27.07 0.43 1.87
CA SER A 160 26.59 1.71 2.39
C SER A 160 25.15 1.59 2.90
N VAL A 161 24.84 2.40 3.91
CA VAL A 161 23.47 2.53 4.43
C VAL A 161 22.94 3.93 4.18
N SER A 162 21.66 4.02 3.80
CA SER A 162 20.94 5.28 3.86
C SER A 162 19.49 5.05 4.26
N TYR A 163 18.92 5.98 5.00
CA TYR A 163 17.52 5.94 5.41
C TYR A 163 16.91 7.34 5.35
N GLY A 164 15.60 7.43 5.30
CA GLY A 164 14.89 8.71 5.23
C GLY A 164 13.37 8.56 5.23
N ALA A 165 12.68 9.68 5.11
CA ALA A 165 11.22 9.72 4.97
C ALA A 165 10.84 10.10 3.53
N LEU A 166 9.77 9.50 3.01
CA LEU A 166 9.20 9.79 1.69
C LEU A 166 8.12 10.88 1.74
N GLY A 167 7.64 11.23 2.94
CA GLY A 167 6.48 12.09 3.13
C GLY A 167 5.16 11.32 3.01
N ALA A 168 4.06 12.06 2.85
CA ALA A 168 2.73 11.49 2.71
C ALA A 168 2.56 10.76 1.37
N SER A 169 1.91 9.61 1.41
CA SER A 169 1.43 8.90 0.23
C SER A 169 0.45 9.77 -0.55
N SER A 170 0.50 9.68 -1.89
CA SER A 170 -0.52 10.29 -2.75
C SER A 170 -1.90 9.63 -2.62
N THR A 171 -1.94 8.40 -2.10
CA THR A 171 -3.13 7.56 -1.94
C THR A 171 -2.97 6.75 -0.66
N GLY A 172 -4.04 6.57 0.12
CA GLY A 172 -4.04 5.63 1.24
C GLY A 172 -3.84 6.25 2.61
N GLY A 173 -3.31 7.47 2.73
CA GLY A 173 -3.20 8.20 4.00
C GLY A 173 -2.07 7.73 4.93
N TYR A 174 -0.99 7.19 4.35
CA TYR A 174 0.19 6.72 5.08
C TYR A 174 1.37 7.64 4.82
N TYR A 175 2.36 7.58 5.71
CA TYR A 175 3.68 8.16 5.53
C TYR A 175 4.67 7.02 5.38
N GLY A 176 5.72 7.22 4.57
CA GLY A 176 6.73 6.19 4.31
C GLY A 176 8.09 6.54 4.89
N TRP A 177 8.75 5.55 5.49
CA TRP A 177 10.12 5.61 5.97
C TRP A 177 10.91 4.46 5.40
N TYR A 178 12.03 4.75 4.78
CA TYR A 178 12.85 3.75 4.13
C TYR A 178 14.22 3.63 4.78
N LYS A 179 14.76 2.43 4.72
CA LYS A 179 16.18 2.12 4.92
C LYS A 179 16.64 1.25 3.76
N ARG A 180 17.89 1.42 3.34
CA ARG A 180 18.56 0.50 2.41
C ARG A 180 20.00 0.26 2.80
N VAL A 181 20.43 -0.99 2.63
CA VAL A 181 21.83 -1.42 2.60
C VAL A 181 22.15 -1.77 1.14
N TYR A 182 23.17 -1.16 0.57
CA TYR A 182 23.45 -1.23 -0.87
C TYR A 182 24.95 -1.07 -1.15
N LEU A 183 25.38 -1.36 -2.39
CA LEU A 183 26.79 -1.38 -2.81
C LEU A 183 27.70 -2.36 -2.04
N ALA A 184 27.14 -3.41 -1.45
CA ALA A 184 27.89 -4.49 -0.78
C ALA A 184 28.50 -5.49 -1.78
N GLY A 185 28.98 -5.02 -2.94
CA GLY A 185 29.55 -5.88 -3.96
C GLY A 185 28.55 -6.90 -4.53
N ASN A 186 28.77 -8.18 -4.29
CA ASN A 186 27.93 -9.26 -4.81
C ASN A 186 26.70 -9.52 -3.94
N ASP A 187 26.71 -9.05 -2.70
CA ASP A 187 25.67 -9.36 -1.73
C ASP A 187 24.40 -8.59 -2.09
N PRO A 188 23.21 -9.20 -2.01
CA PRO A 188 21.98 -8.52 -2.37
C PRO A 188 21.76 -7.26 -1.51
N SER A 189 21.34 -6.16 -2.14
CA SER A 189 20.91 -4.98 -1.37
C SER A 189 19.65 -5.32 -0.58
N ILE A 190 19.57 -4.87 0.67
CA ILE A 190 18.35 -4.94 1.49
C ILE A 190 17.62 -3.61 1.39
N ASN A 191 16.34 -3.62 1.03
CA ASN A 191 15.53 -2.41 0.92
C ASN A 191 14.26 -2.57 1.73
N GLU A 192 14.04 -1.65 2.66
CA GLU A 192 12.97 -1.71 3.64
C GLU A 192 12.11 -0.45 3.57
N LEU A 193 10.81 -0.63 3.69
CA LEU A 193 9.83 0.45 3.71
C LEU A 193 8.81 0.19 4.81
N ILE A 194 8.79 1.05 5.82
CA ILE A 194 7.78 1.07 6.87
C ILE A 194 6.75 2.14 6.52
N LEU A 195 5.47 1.81 6.67
CA LEU A 195 4.33 2.70 6.47
C LEU A 195 3.51 2.79 7.75
N THR A 196 3.14 4.02 8.14
CA THR A 196 2.28 4.30 9.30
C THR A 196 1.34 5.46 8.99
N THR A 197 0.28 5.60 9.77
CA THR A 197 -0.70 6.70 9.60
C THR A 197 -0.25 8.00 10.27
N SER A 198 0.92 8.06 10.90
CA SER A 198 1.38 9.21 11.68
C SER A 198 2.70 9.79 11.18
N SER A 199 2.69 11.02 10.70
CA SER A 199 3.90 11.73 10.29
C SER A 199 4.83 12.13 11.43
N SER A 200 4.36 12.07 12.68
CA SER A 200 5.08 12.56 13.85
C SER A 200 5.99 11.53 14.50
N TRP A 201 5.97 10.29 14.00
CA TRP A 201 6.83 9.24 14.51
C TRP A 201 8.30 9.57 14.21
N SER A 202 9.16 9.39 15.22
CA SER A 202 10.59 9.50 15.04
C SER A 202 11.10 8.31 14.23
N HIS A 203 12.10 8.56 13.40
CA HIS A 203 12.71 7.56 12.53
C HIS A 203 14.19 7.44 12.84
N SER A 204 14.64 6.22 13.11
CA SER A 204 16.06 5.90 13.26
C SER A 204 16.40 4.61 12.54
N ALA A 205 17.63 4.51 12.07
CA ALA A 205 18.20 3.29 11.54
C ALA A 205 19.69 3.26 11.87
N SER A 206 20.26 2.06 11.97
CA SER A 206 21.71 1.93 12.09
C SER A 206 22.39 2.38 10.79
N THR A 207 23.54 3.01 10.93
CA THR A 207 24.43 3.33 9.79
C THR A 207 25.47 2.25 9.56
N ASN A 208 25.53 1.23 10.44
CA ASN A 208 26.35 0.05 10.22
C ASN A 208 25.65 -0.87 9.22
N THR A 209 26.38 -1.31 8.20
CA THR A 209 25.89 -2.18 7.13
C THR A 209 25.46 -3.54 7.65
N ASP A 210 26.01 -3.99 8.78
CA ASP A 210 25.73 -5.30 9.38
C ASP A 210 24.56 -5.24 10.38
N ASP A 211 24.10 -4.04 10.72
CA ASP A 211 23.04 -3.88 11.71
C ASP A 211 21.68 -3.68 11.03
N GLY A 212 20.79 -4.66 11.20
CA GLY A 212 19.44 -4.68 10.67
C GLY A 212 18.52 -3.61 11.26
N THR A 213 18.95 -2.84 12.27
CA THR A 213 18.08 -1.89 12.98
C THR A 213 17.47 -0.84 12.04
N HIS A 214 16.13 -0.81 11.99
CA HIS A 214 15.28 0.21 11.37
C HIS A 214 14.05 0.37 12.26
N SER A 215 13.88 1.54 12.87
CA SER A 215 12.93 1.73 13.96
C SER A 215 12.11 2.99 13.76
N LEU A 216 10.82 2.89 14.06
CA LEU A 216 9.93 4.03 14.22
C LEU A 216 9.32 4.04 15.62
N ALA A 217 9.23 5.22 16.23
CA ALA A 217 8.63 5.40 17.55
C ALA A 217 7.69 6.61 17.60
N GLY A 218 6.47 6.37 18.06
CA GLY A 218 5.43 7.38 18.23
C GLY A 218 5.28 7.91 19.65
N THR A 219 4.74 9.12 19.77
CA THR A 219 4.22 9.66 21.04
C THR A 219 2.74 9.31 21.26
N SER A 220 2.09 8.77 20.23
CA SER A 220 0.72 8.23 20.24
C SER A 220 0.68 6.99 19.37
N GLY A 221 -0.17 6.04 19.75
CA GLY A 221 -0.32 4.80 19.01
C GLY A 221 -1.10 4.98 17.71
N VAL A 222 -0.87 4.06 16.77
CA VAL A 222 -1.58 3.98 15.49
C VAL A 222 -2.34 2.66 15.39
N THR A 223 -3.32 2.60 14.50
CA THR A 223 -4.14 1.41 14.28
C THR A 223 -3.50 0.41 13.33
N SER A 224 -2.52 0.84 12.52
CA SER A 224 -1.86 -0.05 11.57
C SER A 224 -0.44 0.40 11.22
N VAL A 225 0.41 -0.60 10.96
CA VAL A 225 1.76 -0.45 10.42
C VAL A 225 1.95 -1.49 9.32
N PHE A 226 2.55 -1.10 8.20
CA PHE A 226 2.97 -2.04 7.17
C PHE A 226 4.48 -1.97 7.00
N TYR A 227 5.11 -3.12 6.79
CA TYR A 227 6.52 -3.24 6.46
C TYR A 227 6.65 -4.04 5.17
N ILE A 228 7.33 -3.45 4.19
CA ILE A 228 7.58 -4.05 2.88
C ILE A 228 9.08 -4.14 2.69
N MET A 229 9.57 -5.30 2.30
CA MET A 229 10.99 -5.52 2.02
C MET A 229 11.19 -6.21 0.68
N TRP A 230 12.25 -5.81 -0.03
CA TRP A 230 12.72 -6.47 -1.23
C TRP A 230 14.23 -6.44 -1.32
N ALA A 231 14.77 -7.40 -2.08
CA ALA A 231 16.19 -7.49 -2.34
C ALA A 231 16.53 -7.03 -3.76
N GLY A 232 17.73 -6.47 -3.94
CA GLY A 232 18.28 -6.10 -5.25
C GLY A 232 19.57 -6.88 -5.53
N THR A 233 19.78 -7.29 -6.78
CA THR A 233 20.92 -8.13 -7.17
C THR A 233 22.24 -7.34 -7.07
N ALA A 234 23.29 -7.95 -6.52
CA ALA A 234 24.65 -7.39 -6.47
C ALA A 234 24.70 -5.96 -5.92
N GLY A 235 24.16 -5.78 -4.71
CA GLY A 235 24.19 -4.50 -4.00
C GLY A 235 23.46 -3.36 -4.71
N TYR A 236 22.47 -3.65 -5.58
CA TYR A 236 21.83 -2.64 -6.40
C TYR A 236 21.33 -1.42 -5.60
N SER A 237 21.64 -0.20 -6.07
CA SER A 237 21.23 1.04 -5.42
C SER A 237 19.91 1.57 -5.99
N TYR A 238 18.80 1.36 -5.28
CA TYR A 238 17.49 1.88 -5.67
C TYR A 238 17.30 3.35 -5.26
N GLY A 239 17.00 4.24 -6.20
CA GLY A 239 16.64 5.63 -5.87
C GLY A 239 15.36 5.74 -5.02
N THR A 240 15.20 6.85 -4.29
CA THR A 240 14.03 7.10 -3.43
C THR A 240 12.70 7.07 -4.19
N SER A 241 12.71 7.41 -5.49
CA SER A 241 11.55 7.28 -6.37
C SER A 241 11.00 5.86 -6.47
N VAL A 242 11.85 4.83 -6.35
CA VAL A 242 11.43 3.43 -6.32
C VAL A 242 10.64 3.16 -5.05
N PHE A 243 11.13 3.59 -3.89
CA PHE A 243 10.40 3.44 -2.61
C PHE A 243 9.05 4.17 -2.65
N THR A 244 8.98 5.37 -3.24
CA THR A 244 7.72 6.08 -3.46
C THR A 244 6.78 5.30 -4.37
N SER A 245 7.29 4.67 -5.43
CA SER A 245 6.50 3.82 -6.32
C SER A 245 5.97 2.57 -5.61
N VAL A 246 6.80 1.90 -4.79
CA VAL A 246 6.38 0.76 -3.97
C VAL A 246 5.28 1.17 -3.00
N MET A 247 5.46 2.27 -2.27
CA MET A 247 4.47 2.80 -1.33
C MET A 247 3.11 3.02 -2.03
N ASN A 248 3.11 3.76 -3.15
CA ASN A 248 1.88 4.09 -3.86
C ASN A 248 1.23 2.84 -4.48
N THR A 249 2.01 1.90 -5.01
CA THR A 249 1.51 0.65 -5.61
C THR A 249 0.89 -0.26 -4.55
N PHE A 250 1.57 -0.43 -3.41
CA PHE A 250 1.04 -1.17 -2.27
C PHE A 250 -0.29 -0.60 -1.80
N LEU A 251 -0.33 0.71 -1.50
CA LEU A 251 -1.53 1.37 -0.98
C LEU A 251 -2.68 1.35 -2.00
N SER A 252 -2.39 1.45 -3.29
CA SER A 252 -3.41 1.30 -4.34
C SER A 252 -4.02 -0.12 -4.36
N SER A 253 -3.22 -1.14 -4.04
CA SER A 253 -3.69 -2.53 -3.98
C SER A 253 -4.57 -2.82 -2.75
N CYS A 254 -4.34 -2.13 -1.63
CA CYS A 254 -5.13 -2.31 -0.40
C CYS A 254 -6.62 -2.01 -0.59
N LEU A 255 -6.94 -1.09 -1.52
CA LEU A 255 -8.29 -0.57 -1.73
C LEU A 255 -9.20 -1.50 -2.55
N GLY A 256 -8.63 -2.60 -3.06
CA GLY A 256 -9.24 -3.46 -4.07
C GLY A 256 -9.55 -2.70 -5.36
N THR A 257 -9.61 -3.41 -6.48
CA THR A 257 -10.30 -2.92 -7.67
C THR A 257 -11.79 -2.94 -7.38
N SER A 258 -12.30 -1.91 -6.67
CA SER A 258 -13.72 -1.61 -6.69
C SER A 258 -14.05 -1.12 -8.10
N LEU A 259 -14.23 -2.07 -9.02
CA LEU A 259 -14.93 -1.82 -10.25
C LEU A 259 -16.26 -1.22 -9.83
N LEU A 260 -16.50 0.04 -10.22
CA LEU A 260 -17.82 0.63 -10.20
C LEU A 260 -18.75 -0.36 -10.94
N ARG A 261 -19.45 -1.24 -10.22
CA ARG A 261 -20.62 -1.91 -10.77
C ARG A 261 -21.66 -0.81 -10.87
N VAL A 262 -21.65 -0.08 -11.98
CA VAL A 262 -22.81 0.68 -12.43
C VAL A 262 -23.90 -0.37 -12.64
N HIS A 263 -24.73 -0.56 -11.62
CA HIS A 263 -25.97 -1.31 -11.72
C HIS A 263 -26.87 -0.52 -12.68
N ILE A 264 -26.74 -0.77 -13.98
CA ILE A 264 -27.73 -0.33 -14.96
C ILE A 264 -28.96 -1.21 -14.68
N LEU A 265 -29.85 -0.74 -13.81
CA LEU A 265 -31.18 -1.29 -13.66
C LEU A 265 -31.91 -1.11 -15.01
N ARG A 266 -31.90 -2.15 -15.85
CA ARG A 266 -32.87 -2.28 -16.94
C ARG A 266 -34.25 -2.46 -16.30
N ARG A 267 -35.01 -1.36 -16.12
CA ARG A 267 -36.46 -1.47 -15.93
C ARG A 267 -37.05 -1.98 -17.24
N HIS A 268 -37.43 -3.25 -17.25
CA HIS A 268 -38.39 -3.80 -18.21
C HIS A 268 -39.73 -3.07 -17.96
N ALA A 269 -40.14 -2.23 -18.91
CA ALA A 269 -41.52 -1.75 -18.96
C ALA A 269 -42.32 -2.77 -19.77
N THR A 270 -43.12 -3.58 -19.07
CA THR A 270 -44.24 -4.32 -19.65
C THR A 270 -45.24 -3.32 -20.22
N TYR A 271 -45.42 -3.35 -21.53
CA TYR A 271 -46.51 -2.67 -22.23
C TYR A 271 -47.78 -3.49 -22.03
N TYR A 272 -48.78 -2.92 -21.36
CA TYR A 272 -50.19 -3.26 -21.57
C TYR A 272 -50.82 -2.09 -22.33
N GLY A 273 -51.34 -2.39 -23.51
CA GLY A 273 -52.02 -1.48 -24.42
C GLY A 273 -52.33 -2.21 -25.71
#